data_AF-A0A1S9TZC3-F1
#
_entry.id   AF-A0A1S9TZC3-F1
#
_cell.length_a   1.000
_cell.length_b   1.000
_cell.length_c   1.000
_cell.angle_alpha   90.00
_cell.angle_beta   90.00
_cell.angle_gamma   90.00
#
_symmetry.space_group_name_H-M   'P 1'
#
loop_
_entity.id
_entity.type
_entity.pdbx_description
1 polymer ?
#
loop_
_entity_poly.entity_id
_entity_poly.type
_entity_poly.pdbx_seq_one_letter_code
_entity_poly.pdbx_strand_id
1 'polypeptide(L)'
;NGEGRPETIKVDLLQNGKVIDTKEVSAASEWKYAFTDLVAYDTEGKAYKYEVKEQPVDGYQSEVNGYDITNTKVSKTKVEGTKTWKDDNTKDRPEMIKVDLLQNGKVVDTKEVSKATNWKYTFENLQAYDANGVAYKYEVKE
;
A
#
# COMPACT_ATOMS: atom_id res chain seq x y z
N ASN A 1 5.67 22.24 -3.86
CA ASN A 1 5.13 20.96 -3.34
C ASN A 1 5.21 20.96 -1.83
N GLY A 2 4.14 20.59 -1.14
CA GLY A 2 4.17 20.44 0.32
C GLY A 2 5.11 19.32 0.73
N GLU A 3 5.67 19.41 1.94
CA GLU A 3 6.59 18.42 2.49
C GLU A 3 6.00 17.00 2.42
N GLY A 4 6.70 16.08 1.73
CA GLY A 4 6.27 14.70 1.53
C GLY A 4 5.20 14.47 0.45
N ARG A 5 4.95 15.40 -0.48
CA ARG A 5 4.21 15.11 -1.72
C ARG A 5 5.15 14.46 -2.73
N PRO A 6 4.80 13.31 -3.35
CA PRO A 6 5.63 12.71 -4.38
C PRO A 6 5.77 13.64 -5.61
N GLU A 7 6.84 13.49 -6.36
CA GLU A 7 7.05 14.24 -7.60
C GLU A 7 6.14 13.74 -8.72
N THR A 8 5.92 12.42 -8.77
CA THR A 8 5.08 11.75 -9.75
C THR A 8 4.23 10.65 -9.12
N ILE A 9 3.12 10.33 -9.76
CA ILE A 9 2.28 9.16 -9.48
C ILE A 9 2.09 8.36 -10.77
N LYS A 10 1.67 7.10 -10.65
CA LYS A 10 1.33 6.25 -11.79
C LYS A 10 -0.14 5.89 -11.77
N VAL A 11 -0.84 6.22 -12.86
CA VAL A 11 -2.26 5.92 -13.07
C VAL A 11 -2.36 4.87 -14.16
N ASP A 12 -2.92 3.72 -13.80
CA ASP A 12 -3.21 2.61 -14.71
C ASP A 12 -4.60 2.79 -15.32
N LEU A 13 -4.72 2.58 -16.63
CA LEU A 13 -5.99 2.41 -17.33
C LEU A 13 -6.33 0.92 -17.40
N LEU A 14 -7.52 0.57 -16.94
CA LEU A 14 -8.05 -0.78 -16.99
C LEU A 14 -9.16 -0.87 -18.05
N GLN A 15 -9.07 -1.87 -18.91
CA GLN A 15 -10.13 -2.28 -19.82
C GLN A 15 -10.67 -3.64 -19.36
N ASN A 16 -11.94 -3.71 -18.99
CA ASN A 16 -12.58 -4.89 -18.42
C ASN A 16 -11.77 -5.52 -17.26
N GLY A 17 -11.20 -4.67 -16.40
CA GLY A 17 -10.40 -5.09 -15.24
C GLY A 17 -8.95 -5.48 -15.55
N LYS A 18 -8.50 -5.41 -16.80
CA LYS A 18 -7.10 -5.65 -17.19
C LYS A 18 -6.39 -4.32 -17.45
N VAL A 19 -5.20 -4.13 -16.86
CA VAL A 19 -4.34 -2.98 -17.17
C VAL A 19 -3.91 -3.05 -18.64
N ILE A 20 -4.15 -1.97 -19.39
CA ILE A 20 -3.78 -1.85 -20.80
C ILE A 20 -2.84 -0.69 -21.10
N ASP A 21 -2.75 0.30 -20.20
CA ASP A 21 -1.85 1.44 -20.32
C ASP A 21 -1.56 2.02 -18.92
N THR A 22 -0.46 2.75 -18.78
CA THR A 22 -0.05 3.43 -17.55
C THR A 22 0.50 4.81 -17.89
N LYS A 23 0.01 5.85 -17.21
CA LYS A 23 0.56 7.21 -17.30
C LYS A 23 1.26 7.64 -16.03
N GLU A 24 2.42 8.23 -16.20
CA GLU A 24 3.09 8.99 -15.16
C GLU A 24 2.53 10.42 -15.14
N VAL A 25 2.09 10.87 -13.95
CA VAL A 25 1.40 12.14 -13.76
C VAL A 25 2.17 12.95 -12.72
N SER A 26 2.37 14.24 -12.98
CA SER A 26 3.23 15.08 -12.13
C SER A 26 2.73 16.51 -12.06
N ALA A 27 3.41 17.34 -11.29
CA ALA A 27 3.15 18.77 -11.28
C ALA A 27 3.34 19.42 -12.67
N ALA A 28 4.21 18.88 -13.52
CA ALA A 28 4.44 19.39 -14.87
C ALA A 28 3.24 19.17 -15.80
N SER A 29 2.43 18.14 -15.56
CA SER A 29 1.16 17.91 -16.26
C SER A 29 -0.04 18.54 -15.54
N GLU A 30 0.20 19.43 -14.57
CA GLU A 30 -0.81 19.99 -13.67
C GLU A 30 -1.65 18.92 -12.95
N TRP A 31 -1.06 17.74 -12.69
CA TRP A 31 -1.76 16.58 -12.14
C TRP A 31 -2.93 16.07 -13.01
N LYS A 32 -2.96 16.45 -14.28
CA LYS A 32 -3.92 15.96 -15.27
C LYS A 32 -3.31 14.81 -16.06
N TYR A 33 -4.18 13.92 -16.51
CA TYR A 33 -3.85 12.83 -17.40
C TYR A 33 -5.02 12.59 -18.36
N ALA A 34 -4.75 11.93 -19.48
CA ALA A 34 -5.75 11.61 -20.48
C ALA A 34 -5.33 10.35 -21.21
N PHE A 35 -6.24 9.40 -21.40
CA PHE A 35 -6.03 8.26 -22.27
C PHE A 35 -6.86 8.49 -23.55
N THR A 36 -6.21 8.49 -24.70
CA THR A 36 -6.86 8.77 -26.00
C THR A 36 -6.90 7.50 -26.85
N ASP A 37 -7.65 7.54 -27.95
CA ASP A 37 -7.69 6.47 -28.95
C ASP A 37 -8.19 5.11 -28.40
N LEU A 38 -9.09 5.18 -27.41
CA LEU A 38 -9.71 4.02 -26.79
C LEU A 38 -10.86 3.49 -27.66
N VAL A 39 -10.83 2.20 -27.95
CA VAL A 39 -11.90 1.52 -28.70
C VAL A 39 -13.11 1.33 -27.79
N ALA A 40 -14.30 1.75 -28.21
CA ALA A 40 -15.50 1.66 -27.37
C ALA A 40 -16.10 0.24 -27.31
N TYR A 41 -15.94 -0.58 -28.35
CA TYR A 41 -16.58 -1.89 -28.50
C TYR A 41 -15.58 -2.95 -28.96
N ASP A 42 -15.76 -4.19 -28.51
CA ASP A 42 -15.02 -5.34 -29.03
C ASP A 42 -15.52 -5.75 -30.44
N THR A 43 -14.90 -6.78 -31.01
CA THR A 43 -15.25 -7.30 -32.34
C THR A 43 -16.66 -7.89 -32.42
N GLU A 44 -17.29 -8.17 -31.28
CA GLU A 44 -18.65 -8.70 -31.17
C GLU A 44 -19.68 -7.58 -30.91
N GLY A 45 -19.23 -6.32 -30.81
CA GLY A 45 -20.07 -5.15 -30.57
C GLY A 45 -20.43 -4.93 -29.09
N LYS A 46 -19.76 -5.59 -28.15
CA LYS A 46 -19.96 -5.37 -26.72
C LYS A 46 -19.07 -4.23 -26.22
N ALA A 47 -19.65 -3.32 -25.44
CA ALA A 47 -18.94 -2.16 -24.93
C ALA A 47 -17.84 -2.56 -23.93
N TYR A 48 -16.67 -1.94 -24.07
CA TYR A 48 -15.60 -2.05 -23.07
C TYR A 48 -15.93 -1.21 -21.85
N LYS A 49 -15.69 -1.77 -20.66
CA LYS A 49 -15.68 -1.02 -19.40
C LYS A 49 -14.28 -0.47 -19.17
N TYR A 50 -14.18 0.84 -18.99
CA TYR A 50 -12.95 1.52 -18.64
C TYR A 50 -12.99 2.03 -17.20
N GLU A 51 -11.89 1.82 -16.48
CA GLU A 51 -11.68 2.26 -15.10
C GLU A 51 -10.23 2.72 -14.95
N VAL A 52 -9.96 3.54 -13.94
CA VAL A 52 -8.60 3.95 -13.58
C VAL A 52 -8.24 3.42 -12.21
N LYS A 53 -6.96 3.19 -11.99
CA LYS A 53 -6.42 2.83 -10.67
C LYS A 53 -5.09 3.53 -10.48
N GLU A 54 -4.87 4.07 -9.29
CA GLU A 54 -3.55 4.55 -8.91
C GLU A 54 -2.70 3.42 -8.34
N GLN A 55 -1.42 3.41 -8.70
CA GLN A 55 -0.45 2.56 -8.01
C GLN A 55 -0.20 3.08 -6.59
N PRO A 56 0.13 2.23 -5.61
CA PRO A 56 0.31 2.67 -4.23
C PRO A 56 1.32 3.81 -4.10
N VAL A 57 0.91 4.91 -3.46
CA VAL A 57 1.76 6.05 -3.15
C VAL A 57 2.07 6.02 -1.65
N ASP A 58 3.36 5.97 -1.33
CA ASP A 58 3.81 5.87 0.05
C ASP A 58 3.37 7.09 0.87
N GLY A 59 2.65 6.86 1.98
CA GLY A 59 2.10 7.92 2.82
C GLY A 59 0.80 8.57 2.35
N TYR A 60 0.15 7.99 1.35
CA TYR A 60 -1.17 8.44 0.90
C TYR A 60 -2.16 7.28 0.86
N GLN A 61 -3.40 7.60 1.15
CA GLN A 61 -4.53 6.75 0.82
C GLN A 61 -5.20 7.31 -0.43
N SER A 62 -5.38 6.44 -1.43
CA SER A 62 -5.97 6.79 -2.72
C SER A 62 -7.46 6.40 -2.76
N GLU A 63 -8.28 7.28 -3.32
CA GLU A 63 -9.71 7.06 -3.58
C GLU A 63 -10.01 7.43 -5.04
N VAL A 64 -10.69 6.54 -5.76
CA VAL A 64 -11.07 6.74 -7.17
C VAL A 64 -12.58 6.98 -7.27
N ASN A 65 -12.95 8.15 -7.77
CA ASN A 65 -14.35 8.54 -8.01
C ASN A 65 -14.55 8.80 -9.51
N GLY A 66 -15.00 7.77 -10.23
CA GLY A 66 -15.04 7.78 -11.69
C GLY A 66 -13.63 7.79 -12.28
N TYR A 67 -13.18 8.95 -12.76
CA TYR A 67 -11.81 9.17 -13.24
C TYR A 67 -11.04 10.19 -12.40
N ASP A 68 -11.66 10.76 -11.37
CA ASP A 68 -10.95 11.62 -10.43
C ASP A 68 -10.28 10.76 -9.37
N ILE A 69 -9.01 11.06 -9.09
CA ILE A 69 -8.20 10.36 -8.08
C ILE A 69 -7.87 11.36 -6.98
N THR A 70 -8.31 11.05 -5.76
CA THR A 70 -8.04 11.85 -4.57
C THR A 70 -7.04 11.13 -3.68
N ASN A 71 -5.94 11.81 -3.36
CA ASN A 71 -4.92 11.32 -2.45
C ASN A 71 -4.97 12.07 -1.12
N THR A 72 -5.26 11.35 -0.04
CA THR A 72 -5.27 11.89 1.32
C THR A 72 -3.97 11.50 2.02
N LYS A 73 -3.20 12.50 2.47
CA LYS A 73 -1.96 12.26 3.23
C LYS A 73 -2.32 11.59 4.55
N VAL A 74 -1.77 10.42 4.80
CA VAL A 74 -1.94 9.72 6.08
C VAL A 74 -0.74 10.00 6.98
N SER A 75 -1.01 10.37 8.23
CA SER A 75 0.05 10.39 9.25
C SER A 75 0.63 8.99 9.36
N LYS A 76 1.94 8.87 9.22
CA LYS A 76 2.62 7.58 9.35
C LYS A 76 2.99 7.33 10.80
N THR A 77 2.90 6.08 11.22
CA THR A 77 3.47 5.57 12.46
C THR A 77 4.39 4.38 12.15
N LYS A 78 5.09 3.90 13.18
CA LYS A 78 5.89 2.68 13.13
C LYS A 78 5.56 1.78 14.31
N VAL A 79 5.66 0.47 14.11
CA VAL A 79 5.55 -0.54 15.15
C VAL A 79 6.85 -1.32 15.18
N GLU A 80 7.53 -1.32 16.31
CA GLU A 80 8.81 -2.03 16.48
C GLU A 80 8.82 -2.83 17.77
N GLY A 81 9.62 -3.90 17.79
CA GLY A 81 9.75 -4.75 18.95
C GLY A 81 10.94 -5.68 18.85
N THR A 82 11.11 -6.49 19.90
CA THR A 82 12.21 -7.45 20.00
C THR A 82 11.70 -8.73 20.65
N LYS A 83 11.90 -9.87 19.98
CA LYS A 83 11.64 -11.18 20.57
C LYS A 83 12.72 -11.49 21.60
N THR A 84 12.29 -11.68 22.85
CA THR A 84 13.17 -12.13 23.94
C THR A 84 12.91 -13.60 24.22
N TRP A 85 13.97 -14.40 24.24
CA TRP A 85 13.93 -15.81 24.61
C TRP A 85 14.32 -15.97 26.08
N LYS A 86 13.50 -16.68 26.86
CA LYS A 86 13.77 -17.05 28.27
C LYS A 86 13.86 -18.57 28.38
N ASP A 87 14.85 -19.12 27.69
CA ASP A 87 15.02 -20.56 27.45
C ASP A 87 16.45 -21.02 27.74
N ASP A 88 17.25 -20.26 28.50
CA ASP A 88 18.66 -20.55 28.78
C ASP A 88 19.51 -20.88 27.53
N ASN A 89 19.14 -20.31 26.38
CA ASN A 89 19.82 -20.50 25.09
C ASN A 89 19.88 -21.98 24.65
N THR A 90 18.75 -22.69 24.77
CA THR A 90 18.59 -24.07 24.30
C THR A 90 18.90 -24.26 22.80
N LYS A 91 19.25 -25.50 22.43
CA LYS A 91 19.49 -25.91 21.04
C LYS A 91 18.21 -26.10 20.21
N ASP A 92 17.06 -26.20 20.86
CA ASP A 92 15.77 -26.45 20.21
C ASP A 92 15.09 -25.15 19.71
N ARG A 93 15.77 -24.01 19.86
CA ARG A 93 15.27 -22.72 19.39
C ARG A 93 15.13 -22.72 17.86
N PRO A 94 13.97 -22.29 17.33
CA PRO A 94 13.81 -22.17 15.88
C PRO A 94 14.78 -21.13 15.33
N GLU A 95 15.23 -21.33 14.08
CA GLU A 95 16.13 -20.39 13.42
C GLU A 95 15.45 -19.06 13.09
N MET A 96 14.12 -19.09 12.92
CA MET A 96 13.27 -17.96 12.56
C MET A 96 11.88 -18.10 13.18
N ILE A 97 11.24 -16.96 13.43
CA ILE A 97 9.80 -16.85 13.73
C ILE A 97 9.15 -15.94 12.70
N LYS A 98 7.83 -16.03 12.59
CA LYS A 98 7.01 -15.07 11.85
C LYS A 98 6.33 -14.16 12.87
N VAL A 99 6.35 -12.87 12.60
CA VAL A 99 5.62 -11.86 13.39
C VAL A 99 4.64 -11.19 12.43
N ASP A 100 3.36 -11.36 12.71
CA ASP A 100 2.27 -10.72 12.00
C ASP A 100 1.97 -9.35 12.61
N LEU A 101 1.82 -8.35 11.76
CA LEU A 101 1.22 -7.07 12.11
C LEU A 101 -0.28 -7.12 11.82
N LEU A 102 -1.08 -6.85 12.83
CA LEU A 102 -2.53 -6.75 12.71
C LEU A 102 -2.95 -5.27 12.74
N GLN A 103 -3.77 -4.86 11.79
CA GLN A 103 -4.47 -3.58 11.77
C GLN A 103 -5.96 -3.84 12.04
N ASN A 104 -6.49 -3.28 13.12
CA ASN A 104 -7.89 -3.52 13.55
C ASN A 104 -8.27 -5.01 13.57
N GLY A 105 -7.34 -5.86 14.02
CA GLY A 105 -7.53 -7.31 14.13
C GLY A 105 -7.35 -8.12 12.84
N LYS A 106 -6.96 -7.50 11.72
CA LYS A 106 -6.64 -8.21 10.46
C LYS A 106 -5.15 -8.15 10.17
N VAL A 107 -4.56 -9.28 9.78
CA VAL A 107 -3.16 -9.34 9.35
C VAL A 107 -2.98 -8.49 8.09
N VAL A 108 -2.02 -7.55 8.13
CA VAL A 108 -1.69 -6.64 7.03
C VAL A 108 -0.25 -6.76 6.54
N ASP A 109 0.64 -7.29 7.37
CA ASP A 109 2.03 -7.56 7.01
C ASP A 109 2.58 -8.67 7.90
N THR A 110 3.62 -9.38 7.44
CA THR A 110 4.31 -10.44 8.18
C THR A 110 5.81 -10.30 7.98
N LYS A 111 6.58 -10.32 9.07
CA LYS A 111 8.04 -10.32 9.02
C LYS A 111 8.63 -11.60 9.58
N GLU A 112 9.65 -12.09 8.89
CA GLU A 112 10.51 -13.16 9.39
C GLU A 112 11.61 -12.55 10.27
N VAL A 113 11.70 -13.05 11.50
CA VAL A 113 12.59 -12.53 12.55
C VAL A 113 13.51 -13.65 12.98
N SER A 114 14.81 -13.39 13.02
CA SER A 114 15.82 -14.42 13.29
C SER A 114 16.97 -13.85 14.12
N LYS A 115 17.93 -14.72 14.44
CA LYS A 115 19.19 -14.28 15.06
C LYS A 115 19.92 -13.24 14.19
N ALA A 116 19.82 -13.34 12.85
CA ALA A 116 20.48 -12.40 11.95
C ALA A 116 19.90 -10.97 12.06
N THR A 117 18.61 -10.83 12.40
CA THR A 117 17.97 -9.54 12.67
C THR A 117 18.11 -9.10 14.14
N ASN A 118 18.95 -9.78 14.92
CA ASN A 118 19.03 -9.65 16.38
C ASN A 118 17.66 -9.80 17.06
N TRP A 119 16.79 -10.64 16.49
CA TRP A 119 15.42 -10.84 16.96
C TRP A 119 14.56 -9.58 16.99
N LYS A 120 14.93 -8.55 16.22
CA LYS A 120 14.19 -7.29 16.09
C LYS A 120 13.31 -7.30 14.85
N TYR A 121 12.21 -6.57 14.93
CA TYR A 121 11.35 -6.25 13.81
C TYR A 121 10.89 -4.80 13.90
N THR A 122 10.68 -4.21 12.73
CA THR A 122 10.13 -2.86 12.57
C THR A 122 9.18 -2.89 11.38
N PHE A 123 7.94 -2.48 11.58
CA PHE A 123 6.97 -2.18 10.53
C PHE A 123 6.92 -0.66 10.39
N GLU A 124 7.22 -0.17 9.19
CA GLU A 124 7.31 1.26 8.89
C GLU A 124 6.17 1.68 7.96
N ASN A 125 5.98 2.99 7.80
CA ASN A 125 5.00 3.57 6.89
C ASN A 125 3.55 3.12 7.15
N LEU A 126 3.22 2.82 8.41
CA LEU A 126 1.88 2.40 8.81
C LEU A 126 0.94 3.60 8.87
N GLN A 127 -0.25 3.49 8.30
CA GLN A 127 -1.25 4.57 8.37
C GLN A 127 -1.75 4.72 9.82
N ALA A 128 -1.70 5.91 10.40
CA ALA A 128 -2.16 6.12 11.77
C ALA A 128 -3.70 6.24 11.86
N TYR A 129 -4.37 6.68 10.79
CA TYR A 129 -5.81 6.94 10.75
C TYR A 129 -6.42 6.41 9.45
N ASP A 130 -7.70 6.03 9.50
CA ASP A 130 -8.52 5.68 8.34
C ASP A 130 -9.03 6.91 7.57
N ALA A 131 -9.81 6.69 6.50
CA ALA A 131 -10.37 7.76 5.66
C ALA A 131 -11.30 8.74 6.43
N ASN A 132 -11.89 8.29 7.53
CA ASN A 132 -12.78 9.10 8.36
C ASN A 132 -12.02 9.82 9.49
N GLY A 133 -10.70 9.66 9.55
CA GLY A 133 -9.85 10.21 10.61
C GLY A 133 -9.89 9.39 11.92
N VAL A 134 -10.37 8.16 11.90
CA VAL A 134 -10.37 7.27 13.08
C VAL A 134 -9.03 6.56 13.17
N ALA A 135 -8.41 6.55 14.35
CA ALA A 135 -7.10 5.95 14.54
C ALA A 135 -7.13 4.42 14.33
N TYR A 136 -6.16 3.89 13.57
CA TYR A 136 -5.95 2.45 13.47
C TYR A 136 -5.34 1.90 14.76
N LYS A 137 -5.84 0.75 15.21
CA LYS A 137 -5.21 -0.04 16.26
C LYS A 137 -4.24 -1.03 15.63
N TYR A 138 -2.98 -0.98 16.03
CA TYR A 138 -1.97 -1.94 15.62
C TYR A 138 -1.58 -2.88 16.76
N GLU A 139 -1.47 -4.15 16.45
CA GLU A 139 -1.05 -5.22 17.36
C GLU A 139 -0.08 -6.15 16.63
N VAL A 140 0.77 -6.84 17.37
CA VAL A 140 1.70 -7.84 16.84
C VAL A 140 1.40 -9.20 17.41
N LYS A 141 1.50 -10.23 16.57
CA LYS A 141 1.29 -11.62 16.95
C LYS A 141 2.38 -12.50 16.34
N GLU A 142 2.74 -13.57 17.02
CA GLU A 142 3.60 -14.64 16.51
C GLU A 142 2.76 -15.85 16.08
#